data_AF-A0A9P7G4Q2-F1
#
_entry.id   AF-A0A9P7G4Q2-F1
#
_cell.length_a   1.000
_cell.length_b   1.000
_cell.length_c   1.000
_cell.angle_alpha   90.00
_cell.angle_beta   90.00
_cell.angle_gamma   90.00
#
_symmetry.space_group_name_H-M   'P 1'
#
loop_
_entity.id
_entity.type
_entity.pdbx_description
1 polymer ?
#
loop_
_entity_poly.entity_id
_entity_poly.type
_entity_poly.pdbx_seq_one_letter_code
_entity_poly.pdbx_strand_id
1 'polypeptide(L)'
;MSTVTLPQLSTATNVGWPSGTGSEYYDEEAERVSLLIDEGIKQEAQRRKETRKREVRVLLLGQAESGKSTLHKQFQLFYTSHTLERERPSWRAVVYLNIIRAVRTIVNGLEFEVAQSIDGPPDPDFPITKGIRDEIAAMITELKPLLEAEPALSSEMNGGLCGRASAYARSEDILNVRIQTLGVVEHALSVKQAGKDYTWRMYDVGGA
;
A
#
# COMPACT_ATOMS: atom_id res chain seq x y z
N MET A 1 -42.96 -24.71 20.31
CA MET A 1 -42.27 -25.06 21.57
C MET A 1 -41.26 -26.14 21.25
N SER A 2 -39.97 -25.84 21.34
CA SER A 2 -38.86 -26.77 21.58
C SER A 2 -37.60 -25.93 21.79
N THR A 3 -37.30 -25.69 23.06
CA THR A 3 -36.08 -25.03 23.53
C THR A 3 -34.94 -26.05 23.49
N VAL A 4 -33.88 -25.75 22.74
CA VAL A 4 -32.65 -26.56 22.73
C VAL A 4 -31.79 -26.12 23.92
N THR A 5 -31.69 -27.02 24.90
CA THR A 5 -30.91 -26.89 26.13
C THR A 5 -29.42 -27.07 25.82
N LEU A 6 -28.58 -26.08 26.19
CA LEU A 6 -27.12 -26.20 26.18
C LEU A 6 -26.66 -27.14 27.32
N PRO A 7 -25.77 -28.11 27.07
CA PRO A 7 -25.20 -28.92 28.14
C PRO A 7 -24.17 -28.11 28.94
N GLN A 8 -24.28 -28.24 30.27
CA GLN A 8 -23.42 -27.63 31.28
C GLN A 8 -21.98 -28.17 31.18
N LEU A 9 -20.99 -27.28 31.29
CA LEU A 9 -19.57 -27.61 31.43
C LEU A 9 -19.35 -28.39 32.74
N SER A 10 -19.11 -29.70 32.60
CA SER A 10 -18.72 -30.57 33.70
C SER A 10 -17.24 -30.35 34.05
N THR A 11 -17.04 -30.08 35.33
CA THR A 11 -15.81 -30.06 36.12
C THR A 11 -14.63 -30.85 35.57
N ALA A 12 -13.47 -30.20 35.56
CA ALA A 12 -12.13 -30.73 35.32
C ALA A 12 -11.99 -32.23 35.60
N THR A 13 -11.97 -33.03 34.53
CA THR A 13 -11.46 -34.39 34.59
C THR A 13 -9.95 -34.28 34.75
N ASN A 14 -9.50 -34.62 35.95
CA ASN A 14 -8.10 -34.86 36.29
C ASN A 14 -7.54 -35.93 35.33
N VAL A 15 -6.88 -35.48 34.25
CA VAL A 15 -6.12 -36.35 33.35
C VAL A 15 -4.87 -36.79 34.11
N GLY A 16 -5.02 -37.89 34.85
CA GLY A 16 -3.88 -38.59 35.44
C GLY A 16 -2.94 -39.03 34.33
N TRP A 17 -1.66 -38.67 34.47
CA TRP A 17 -0.59 -39.16 33.61
C TRP A 17 -0.58 -40.70 33.63
N PRO A 18 -0.60 -41.39 32.47
CA PRO A 18 -0.62 -42.84 32.43
C PRO A 18 0.72 -43.38 32.94
N SER A 19 0.69 -44.00 34.12
CA SER A 19 1.84 -44.62 34.74
C SER A 19 2.28 -45.88 33.99
N GLY A 20 3.53 -45.89 33.52
CA GLY A 20 4.41 -47.07 33.58
C GLY A 20 4.90 -47.67 32.26
N THR A 21 4.07 -47.75 31.21
CA THR A 21 4.47 -48.46 29.97
C THR A 21 4.08 -47.76 28.68
N GLY A 22 3.16 -46.80 28.74
CA GLY A 22 2.89 -45.89 27.62
C GLY A 22 3.93 -44.77 27.51
N SER A 23 4.52 -44.34 28.63
CA SER A 23 5.46 -43.20 28.67
C SER A 23 6.66 -43.43 27.77
N GLU A 24 7.33 -44.59 27.85
CA GLU A 24 8.48 -44.89 26.98
C GLU A 24 8.11 -44.88 25.49
N TYR A 25 6.94 -45.41 25.11
CA TYR A 25 6.48 -45.37 23.72
C TYR A 25 6.16 -43.95 23.24
N TYR A 26 5.54 -43.13 24.09
CA TYR A 26 5.29 -41.71 23.79
C TYR A 26 6.57 -40.88 23.79
N ASP A 27 7.55 -41.22 24.63
CA ASP A 27 8.87 -40.58 24.70
C ASP A 27 9.73 -40.94 23.49
N GLU A 28 9.76 -42.21 23.07
CA GLU A 28 10.45 -42.65 21.85
C GLU A 28 9.85 -42.05 20.59
N GLU A 29 8.52 -42.02 20.49
CA GLU A 29 7.84 -41.39 19.35
C GLU A 29 8.01 -39.86 19.38
N ALA A 30 8.01 -39.23 20.56
CA ALA A 30 8.31 -37.81 20.71
C ALA A 30 9.76 -37.48 20.34
N GLU A 31 10.73 -38.31 20.72
CA GLU A 31 12.13 -38.18 20.31
C GLU A 31 12.26 -38.29 18.80
N ARG A 32 11.59 -39.26 18.18
CA ARG A 32 11.56 -39.40 16.71
C ARG A 32 10.97 -38.17 16.02
N VAL A 33 9.84 -37.67 16.52
CA VAL A 33 9.20 -36.46 15.98
C VAL A 33 10.10 -35.23 16.19
N SER A 34 10.74 -35.11 17.35
CA SER A 34 11.68 -34.03 17.66
C SER A 34 12.88 -34.03 16.71
N LEU A 35 13.46 -35.22 16.44
CA LEU A 35 14.57 -35.37 15.51
C LEU A 35 14.18 -34.97 14.08
N LEU A 36 12.98 -35.35 13.63
CA LEU A 36 12.47 -34.96 12.31
C LEU A 36 12.25 -33.44 12.22
N ILE A 37 11.72 -32.82 13.28
CA ILE A 37 11.54 -31.37 13.34
C ILE A 37 12.91 -30.66 13.32
N ASP A 38 13.86 -31.12 14.12
CA ASP A 38 15.22 -30.56 14.19
C ASP A 38 15.95 -30.66 12.86
N GLU A 39 15.79 -31.78 12.14
CA GLU A 39 16.33 -31.94 10.80
C GLU A 39 15.68 -30.96 9.81
N GLY A 40 14.35 -30.83 9.84
CA GLY A 40 13.62 -29.86 9.03
C GLY A 40 14.05 -28.42 9.30
N ILE A 41 14.24 -28.05 10.57
CA ILE A 41 14.73 -26.72 10.98
C ILE A 41 16.14 -26.49 10.45
N LYS A 42 17.05 -27.48 10.53
CA LYS A 42 18.42 -27.37 10.01
C LYS A 42 18.44 -27.17 8.49
N GLN A 43 17.64 -27.93 7.74
CA GLN A 43 17.53 -27.79 6.29
C GLN A 43 16.99 -26.41 5.90
N GLU A 44 15.91 -25.94 6.56
CA GLU A 44 15.35 -24.62 6.31
C GLU A 44 16.32 -23.49 6.73
N ALA A 45 17.05 -23.66 7.83
CA ALA A 45 18.08 -22.70 8.25
C ALA A 45 19.22 -22.60 7.23
N GLN A 46 19.66 -23.72 6.65
CA GLN A 46 20.68 -23.72 5.61
C GLN A 46 20.17 -23.04 4.33
N ARG A 47 18.95 -23.37 3.90
CA ARG A 47 18.31 -22.73 2.74
C ARG A 47 18.17 -21.21 2.94
N ARG A 48 17.74 -20.78 4.12
CA ARG A 48 17.67 -19.36 4.52
C ARG A 48 19.03 -18.69 4.53
N LYS A 49 20.08 -19.37 5.01
CA LYS A 49 21.45 -18.85 5.01
C LYS A 49 21.97 -18.65 3.59
N GLU A 50 21.68 -19.57 2.68
CA GLU A 50 22.08 -19.49 1.28
C GLU A 50 21.33 -18.40 0.51
N THR A 51 20.03 -18.25 0.74
CA THR A 51 19.23 -17.14 0.18
C THR A 51 19.68 -15.81 0.76
N ARG A 52 19.94 -15.71 2.06
CA ARG A 52 20.44 -14.47 2.70
C ARG A 52 21.80 -14.03 2.16
N LYS A 53 22.67 -14.96 1.73
CA LYS A 53 23.95 -14.62 1.08
C LYS A 53 23.76 -13.91 -0.27
N ARG A 54 22.63 -14.11 -0.94
CA ARG A 54 22.28 -13.48 -2.22
C ARG A 54 21.20 -12.41 -2.05
N GLU A 55 20.90 -12.01 -0.80
CA GLU A 55 19.94 -10.98 -0.48
C GLU A 55 20.66 -9.65 -0.21
N VAL A 56 20.26 -8.60 -0.92
CA VAL A 56 20.76 -7.23 -0.71
C VAL A 56 19.63 -6.42 -0.06
N ARG A 57 19.86 -5.85 1.12
CA ARG A 57 18.88 -5.01 1.82
C ARG A 57 19.22 -3.54 1.65
N VAL A 58 18.27 -2.76 1.15
CA VAL A 58 18.41 -1.32 0.91
C VAL A 58 17.34 -0.59 1.71
N LEU A 59 17.75 0.34 2.56
CA LEU A 59 16.83 1.21 3.31
C LEU A 59 16.89 2.61 2.70
N LEU A 60 15.74 3.11 2.25
CA LEU A 60 15.61 4.46 1.70
C LEU A 60 15.27 5.42 2.82
N LEU A 61 16.21 6.31 3.17
CA LEU A 61 16.05 7.33 4.20
C LEU A 61 16.03 8.73 3.58
N GLY A 62 15.25 9.64 4.16
CA GLY A 62 15.15 11.02 3.70
C GLY A 62 13.91 11.71 4.25
N GLN A 63 13.90 13.05 4.21
CA GLN A 63 12.75 13.87 4.59
C GLN A 63 11.50 13.54 3.77
N ALA A 64 10.32 13.93 4.25
CA ALA A 64 9.11 13.89 3.43
C ALA A 64 9.40 14.57 2.07
N GLU A 65 8.85 14.00 0.99
CA GLU A 65 8.98 14.54 -0.39
C GLU A 65 10.37 14.47 -1.04
N SER A 66 11.39 13.89 -0.40
CA SER A 66 12.74 13.77 -0.97
C SER A 66 12.88 12.83 -2.18
N GLY A 67 11.77 12.35 -2.75
CA GLY A 67 11.77 11.47 -3.93
C GLY A 67 12.10 9.99 -3.67
N LYS A 68 12.08 9.50 -2.42
CA LYS A 68 12.33 8.08 -2.09
C LYS A 68 11.44 7.12 -2.88
N SER A 69 10.14 7.39 -2.86
CA SER A 69 9.16 6.57 -3.57
C SER A 69 9.32 6.67 -5.09
N THR A 70 9.83 7.80 -5.62
CA THR A 70 10.18 7.94 -7.05
C THR A 70 11.38 7.08 -7.40
N LEU A 71 12.46 7.11 -6.62
CA LEU A 71 13.62 6.24 -6.81
C LEU A 71 13.19 4.76 -6.78
N HIS A 72 12.36 4.40 -5.81
CA HIS A 72 11.84 3.05 -5.68
C HIS A 72 11.05 2.61 -6.93
N LYS A 73 10.12 3.45 -7.42
CA LYS A 73 9.38 3.17 -8.66
C LYS A 73 10.29 3.05 -9.88
N GLN A 74 11.37 3.83 -9.95
CA GLN A 74 12.37 3.68 -11.01
C GLN A 74 13.00 2.28 -10.97
N PHE A 75 13.42 1.81 -9.78
CA PHE A 75 13.93 0.44 -9.62
C PHE A 75 12.90 -0.62 -10.02
N GLN A 76 11.61 -0.43 -9.70
CA GLN A 76 10.54 -1.31 -10.16
C GLN A 76 10.39 -1.33 -11.68
N LEU A 77 10.46 -0.16 -12.33
CA LEU A 77 10.37 -0.05 -13.79
C LEU A 77 11.54 -0.77 -14.49
N PHE A 78 12.76 -0.65 -13.95
CA PHE A 78 13.96 -1.27 -14.51
C PHE A 78 14.01 -2.79 -14.35
N TYR A 79 13.64 -3.32 -13.17
CA TYR A 79 13.83 -4.75 -12.85
C TYR A 79 12.55 -5.59 -12.91
N THR A 80 11.37 -4.96 -12.80
CA THR A 80 10.08 -5.64 -12.67
C THR A 80 9.02 -5.03 -13.59
N SER A 81 9.40 -4.73 -14.83
CA SER A 81 8.49 -4.16 -15.84
C SER A 81 7.25 -5.02 -16.08
N HIS A 82 7.37 -6.35 -16.07
CA HIS A 82 6.25 -7.28 -16.27
C HIS A 82 5.15 -7.18 -15.18
N THR A 83 5.53 -6.93 -13.93
CA THR A 83 4.55 -6.73 -12.85
C THR A 83 3.85 -5.39 -13.00
N LEU A 84 4.60 -4.36 -13.41
CA LEU A 84 4.04 -3.04 -13.70
C LEU A 84 3.00 -3.09 -14.83
N GLU A 85 3.27 -3.85 -15.89
CA GLU A 85 2.30 -4.07 -16.98
C GLU A 85 0.99 -4.70 -16.49
N ARG A 86 1.10 -5.67 -15.57
CA ARG A 86 -0.08 -6.34 -14.98
C ARG A 86 -0.91 -5.38 -14.14
N GLU A 87 -0.27 -4.46 -13.44
CA GLU A 87 -0.93 -3.47 -12.57
C GLU A 87 -1.37 -2.21 -13.33
N ARG A 88 -0.90 -2.01 -14.56
CA ARG A 88 -1.13 -0.80 -15.37
C ARG A 88 -2.59 -0.34 -15.46
N PRO A 89 -3.59 -1.23 -15.56
CA PRO A 89 -5.00 -0.82 -15.54
C PRO A 89 -5.38 -0.11 -14.24
N SER A 90 -4.88 -0.60 -13.09
CA SER A 90 -5.18 -0.04 -11.77
C SER A 90 -4.54 1.33 -11.55
N TRP A 91 -3.37 1.56 -12.15
CA TRP A 91 -2.66 2.83 -12.03
C TRP A 91 -3.41 4.02 -12.65
N ARG A 92 -4.25 3.78 -13.65
CA ARG A 92 -5.05 4.84 -14.30
C ARG A 92 -5.93 5.58 -13.30
N ALA A 93 -6.66 4.83 -12.48
CA ALA A 93 -7.54 5.42 -11.49
C ALA A 93 -6.74 6.18 -10.41
N VAL A 94 -5.56 5.67 -10.03
CA VAL A 94 -4.66 6.36 -9.08
C VAL A 94 -4.16 7.69 -9.65
N VAL A 95 -3.77 7.74 -10.93
CA VAL A 95 -3.36 8.97 -11.62
C VAL A 95 -4.48 10.00 -11.60
N TYR A 96 -5.67 9.61 -12.05
CA TYR A 96 -6.82 10.53 -12.10
C TYR A 96 -7.22 11.01 -10.71
N LEU A 97 -7.22 10.13 -9.72
CA LEU A 97 -7.54 10.50 -8.35
C LEU A 97 -6.52 11.49 -7.76
N ASN A 98 -5.22 11.35 -8.10
CA ASN A 98 -4.20 12.31 -7.69
C ASN A 98 -4.46 13.70 -8.29
N ILE A 99 -4.81 13.76 -9.57
CA ILE A 99 -5.15 15.01 -10.26
C ILE A 99 -6.41 15.64 -9.65
N ILE A 100 -7.49 14.87 -9.50
CA ILE A 100 -8.77 15.37 -8.95
C ILE A 100 -8.60 15.87 -7.51
N ARG A 101 -7.83 15.16 -6.68
CA ARG A 101 -7.50 15.61 -5.32
C ARG A 101 -6.72 16.92 -5.34
N ALA A 102 -5.73 17.06 -6.21
CA ALA A 102 -4.98 18.31 -6.35
C ALA A 102 -5.89 19.48 -6.77
N VAL A 103 -6.75 19.25 -7.77
CA VAL A 103 -7.75 20.24 -8.21
C VAL A 103 -8.69 20.61 -7.07
N ARG A 104 -9.21 19.65 -6.30
CA ARG A 104 -10.05 19.93 -5.13
C ARG A 104 -9.32 20.77 -4.08
N THR A 105 -8.07 20.45 -3.76
CA THR A 105 -7.28 21.25 -2.81
C THR A 105 -7.15 22.70 -3.27
N ILE A 106 -6.89 22.92 -4.57
CA ILE A 106 -6.80 24.27 -5.15
C ILE A 106 -8.16 24.97 -5.07
N VAL A 107 -9.25 24.32 -5.50
CA VAL A 107 -10.61 24.86 -5.48
C VAL A 107 -11.03 25.26 -4.06
N ASN A 108 -10.82 24.38 -3.07
CA ASN A 108 -11.16 24.68 -1.67
C ASN A 108 -10.37 25.88 -1.13
N GLY A 109 -9.10 26.03 -1.52
CA GLY A 109 -8.28 27.20 -1.16
C GLY A 109 -8.82 28.48 -1.79
N LEU A 110 -9.19 28.44 -3.07
CA LEU A 110 -9.79 29.58 -3.76
C LEU A 110 -11.15 29.97 -3.18
N GLU A 111 -12.01 29.00 -2.87
CA GLU A 111 -13.31 29.24 -2.22
C GLU A 111 -13.13 29.90 -0.85
N PHE A 112 -12.12 29.49 -0.08
CA PHE A 112 -11.80 30.07 1.22
C PHE A 112 -11.35 31.53 1.11
N GLU A 113 -10.41 31.84 0.20
CA GLU A 113 -9.94 33.21 -0.04
C GLU A 113 -11.05 34.13 -0.55
N VAL A 114 -11.88 33.61 -1.46
CA VAL A 114 -13.06 34.32 -1.97
C VAL A 114 -14.03 34.62 -0.83
N ALA A 115 -14.36 33.64 0.02
CA ALA A 115 -15.26 33.84 1.15
C ALA A 115 -14.73 34.89 2.14
N GLN A 116 -13.45 34.83 2.50
CA GLN A 116 -12.83 35.84 3.37
C GLN A 116 -12.87 37.26 2.79
N SER A 117 -12.74 37.37 1.47
CA SER A 117 -12.80 38.67 0.79
C SER A 117 -14.22 39.24 0.69
N ILE A 118 -15.29 38.47 1.00
CA ILE A 118 -16.67 38.99 1.07
C ILE A 118 -16.94 39.57 2.46
N ASP A 119 -16.52 38.84 3.49
CA ASP A 119 -16.89 39.13 4.89
C ASP A 119 -15.81 39.92 5.66
N GLY A 120 -14.60 40.06 5.11
CA GLY A 120 -13.47 40.75 5.72
C GLY A 120 -13.23 42.18 5.20
N PRO A 121 -12.52 43.03 5.97
CA PRO A 121 -12.03 44.31 5.47
C PRO A 121 -11.07 44.06 4.28
N PRO A 122 -11.20 44.81 3.17
CA PRO A 122 -10.37 44.61 1.99
C PRO A 122 -8.90 44.83 2.35
N ASP A 123 -8.06 43.85 2.01
CA ASP A 123 -6.61 43.96 2.14
C ASP A 123 -6.11 45.11 1.24
N PRO A 124 -5.45 46.15 1.79
CA PRO A 124 -4.96 47.27 1.00
C PRO A 124 -3.85 46.89 0.01
N ASP A 125 -3.14 45.78 0.24
CA ASP A 125 -2.04 45.34 -0.61
C ASP A 125 -2.50 44.41 -1.76
N PHE A 126 -3.66 43.76 -1.61
CA PHE A 126 -4.19 42.82 -2.60
C PHE A 126 -5.73 42.90 -2.75
N PRO A 127 -6.25 43.93 -3.43
CA PRO A 127 -7.69 44.07 -3.62
C PRO A 127 -8.20 43.01 -4.62
N ILE A 128 -8.84 41.94 -4.12
CA ILE A 128 -9.58 41.02 -4.98
C ILE A 128 -10.77 41.78 -5.56
N THR A 129 -10.61 42.24 -6.81
CA THR A 129 -11.69 42.94 -7.51
C THR A 129 -12.86 42.01 -7.78
N LYS A 130 -14.07 42.56 -7.82
CA LYS A 130 -15.30 41.80 -8.11
C LYS A 130 -15.20 40.98 -9.40
N GLY A 131 -14.52 41.49 -10.43
CA GLY A 131 -14.31 40.75 -11.69
C GLY A 131 -13.49 39.47 -11.51
N ILE A 132 -12.39 39.52 -10.75
CA ILE A 132 -11.55 38.35 -10.46
C ILE A 132 -12.35 37.31 -9.66
N ARG A 133 -13.19 37.75 -8.73
CA ARG A 133 -14.07 36.87 -7.96
C ARG A 133 -15.06 36.12 -8.86
N ASP A 134 -15.69 36.84 -9.78
CA ASP A 134 -16.67 36.28 -10.70
C ASP A 134 -16.01 35.29 -11.68
N GLU A 135 -14.78 35.57 -12.13
CA GLU A 135 -13.96 34.65 -12.94
C GLU A 135 -13.57 33.38 -12.17
N ILE A 136 -13.16 33.51 -10.91
CA ILE A 136 -12.86 32.36 -10.04
C ILE A 136 -14.11 31.50 -9.83
N ALA A 137 -15.26 32.12 -9.57
CA ALA A 137 -16.52 31.40 -9.41
C ALA A 137 -16.95 30.67 -10.71
N ALA A 138 -16.70 31.27 -11.87
CA ALA A 138 -16.92 30.63 -13.16
C ALA A 138 -16.02 29.39 -13.36
N MET A 139 -14.71 29.52 -13.10
CA MET A 139 -13.77 28.40 -13.18
C MET A 139 -14.12 27.26 -12.23
N ILE A 140 -14.52 27.56 -11.00
CA ILE A 140 -14.96 26.54 -10.03
C ILE A 140 -16.20 25.79 -10.53
N THR A 141 -17.15 26.52 -11.11
CA THR A 141 -18.38 25.93 -11.68
C THR A 141 -18.05 24.99 -12.84
N GLU A 142 -17.10 25.36 -13.71
CA GLU A 142 -16.63 24.53 -14.82
C GLU A 142 -15.86 23.29 -14.36
N LEU A 143 -15.12 23.38 -13.24
CA LEU A 143 -14.37 22.25 -12.69
C LEU A 143 -15.23 21.28 -11.87
N LYS A 144 -16.42 21.69 -11.43
CA LYS A 144 -17.32 20.88 -10.59
C LYS A 144 -17.60 19.46 -11.13
N PRO A 145 -17.89 19.23 -12.42
CA PRO A 145 -18.09 17.89 -12.97
C PRO A 145 -16.86 16.98 -12.83
N LEU A 146 -15.66 17.55 -12.84
CA LEU A 146 -14.42 16.80 -12.64
C LEU A 146 -14.27 16.34 -11.18
N LEU A 147 -14.71 17.15 -10.21
CA LEU A 147 -14.74 16.76 -8.80
C LEU A 147 -15.80 15.68 -8.53
N GLU A 148 -16.94 15.74 -9.22
CA GLU A 148 -18.02 14.74 -9.10
C GLU A 148 -17.65 13.37 -9.72
N ALA A 149 -16.60 13.30 -10.54
CA ALA A 149 -16.08 12.04 -11.08
C ALA A 149 -15.27 11.21 -10.06
N GLU A 150 -14.86 11.80 -8.93
CA GLU A 150 -14.06 11.14 -7.89
C GLU A 150 -14.70 9.86 -7.32
N PRO A 151 -15.99 9.81 -6.95
CA PRO A 151 -16.61 8.62 -6.37
C PRO A 151 -16.64 7.46 -7.38
N ALA A 152 -16.84 7.77 -8.66
CA ALA A 152 -16.84 6.78 -9.74
C ALA A 152 -15.44 6.16 -9.93
N LEU A 153 -14.40 6.99 -9.94
CA LEU A 153 -13.00 6.52 -10.04
C LEU A 153 -12.54 5.77 -8.79
N SER A 154 -12.99 6.19 -7.62
CA SER A 154 -12.72 5.49 -6.36
C SER A 154 -13.40 4.12 -6.32
N SER A 155 -14.60 4.00 -6.91
CA SER A 155 -15.30 2.71 -7.08
C SER A 155 -14.61 1.82 -8.11
N GLU A 156 -14.05 2.38 -9.18
CA GLU A 156 -13.26 1.65 -10.17
C GLU A 156 -12.01 1.00 -9.54
N MET A 157 -11.31 1.71 -8.63
CA MET A 157 -10.18 1.16 -7.87
C MET A 157 -10.56 -0.06 -7.01
N ASN A 158 -11.81 -0.15 -6.56
CA ASN A 158 -12.32 -1.24 -5.72
C ASN A 158 -12.92 -2.41 -6.53
N GLY A 159 -12.66 -2.47 -7.85
CA GLY A 159 -13.03 -3.61 -8.70
C GLY A 159 -14.15 -3.35 -9.71
N GLY A 160 -14.57 -2.10 -9.89
CA GLY A 160 -15.58 -1.72 -10.89
C GLY A 160 -15.01 -1.65 -12.31
N LEU A 161 -14.94 -2.78 -13.02
CA LEU A 161 -14.57 -2.80 -14.45
C LEU A 161 -15.74 -2.28 -15.33
N CYS A 162 -15.82 -0.97 -15.54
CA CYS A 162 -16.65 -0.40 -16.61
C CYS A 162 -15.82 -0.23 -17.88
N GLY A 163 -16.05 -1.10 -18.87
CA GLY A 163 -15.26 -1.26 -20.09
C GLY A 163 -15.37 -0.13 -21.10
N ARG A 164 -14.82 1.05 -20.81
CA ARG A 164 -14.52 2.05 -21.84
C ARG A 164 -13.07 1.93 -22.27
N ALA A 165 -12.88 1.82 -23.59
CA ALA A 165 -11.62 1.70 -24.32
C ALA A 165 -10.49 2.48 -23.62
N SER A 166 -9.62 1.75 -22.92
CA SER A 166 -8.75 2.33 -21.90
C SER A 166 -7.43 2.78 -22.51
N ALA A 167 -7.24 4.10 -22.63
CA ALA A 167 -5.89 4.64 -22.64
C ALA A 167 -5.20 4.17 -21.35
N TYR A 168 -4.14 3.38 -21.47
CA TYR A 168 -3.35 2.94 -20.32
C TYR A 168 -2.53 4.11 -19.77
N ALA A 169 -2.32 4.14 -18.45
CA ALA A 169 -1.41 5.12 -17.84
C ALA A 169 0.01 4.95 -18.39
N ARG A 170 0.63 6.05 -18.82
CA ARG A 170 2.03 6.02 -19.29
C ARG A 170 2.94 5.78 -18.09
N SER A 171 4.11 5.18 -18.32
CA SER A 171 5.08 4.96 -17.25
C SER A 171 5.51 6.27 -16.58
N GLU A 172 5.62 7.36 -17.36
CA GLU A 172 5.93 8.70 -16.86
C GLU A 172 4.87 9.20 -15.87
N ASP A 173 3.57 9.00 -16.19
CA ASP A 173 2.48 9.36 -15.30
C ASP A 173 2.56 8.59 -13.98
N ILE A 174 2.81 7.27 -14.05
CA ILE A 174 2.95 6.39 -12.87
C ILE A 174 4.12 6.84 -11.96
N LEU A 175 5.22 7.26 -12.57
CA LEU A 175 6.40 7.76 -11.84
C LEU A 175 6.08 9.06 -11.10
N ASN A 176 5.32 9.96 -11.72
CA ASN A 176 4.98 11.27 -11.17
C ASN A 176 3.83 11.24 -10.16
N VAL A 177 3.01 10.18 -10.16
CA VAL A 177 1.92 10.02 -9.19
C VAL A 177 2.46 10.08 -7.76
N ARG A 178 1.88 10.95 -6.95
CA ARG A 178 2.20 11.04 -5.53
C ARG A 178 1.36 10.03 -4.74
N ILE A 179 2.02 8.98 -4.23
CA ILE A 179 1.43 8.02 -3.29
C ILE A 179 2.04 8.28 -1.92
N GLN A 180 1.19 8.41 -0.90
CA GLN A 180 1.65 8.54 0.47
C GLN A 180 1.98 7.15 1.02
N THR A 181 3.24 6.93 1.37
CA THR A 181 3.68 5.71 2.05
C THR A 181 3.26 5.79 3.52
N LEU A 182 2.30 4.96 3.93
CA LEU A 182 1.93 4.81 5.34
C LEU A 182 2.79 3.71 5.96
N GLY A 183 3.61 4.07 6.96
CA GLY A 183 4.49 3.13 7.65
C GLY A 183 5.69 2.69 6.82
N VAL A 184 6.05 1.40 6.91
CA VAL A 184 7.18 0.81 6.19
C VAL A 184 6.66 -0.09 5.10
N VAL A 185 7.07 0.15 3.86
CA VAL A 185 6.74 -0.72 2.72
C VAL A 185 7.99 -1.45 2.27
N GLU A 186 7.88 -2.78 2.19
CA GLU A 186 8.92 -3.65 1.68
C GLU A 186 8.64 -4.04 0.23
N HIS A 187 9.67 -3.98 -0.60
CA HIS A 187 9.62 -4.41 -1.98
C HIS A 187 10.78 -5.35 -2.30
N ALA A 188 10.45 -6.53 -2.83
CA ALA A 188 11.44 -7.49 -3.29
C ALA A 188 11.59 -7.42 -4.82
N LEU A 189 12.83 -7.28 -5.29
CA LEU A 189 13.21 -7.23 -6.70
C LEU A 189 14.22 -8.35 -6.97
N SER A 190 14.04 -9.07 -8.07
CA SER A 190 15.01 -10.08 -8.53
C SER A 190 15.94 -9.42 -9.56
N VAL A 191 17.19 -9.22 -9.18
CA VAL A 191 18.20 -8.52 -9.99
C VAL A 191 19.28 -9.50 -10.42
N LYS A 192 19.52 -9.60 -11.73
CA LYS A 192 20.65 -10.36 -12.29
C LYS A 192 21.89 -9.49 -12.29
N GLN A 193 22.88 -9.84 -11.47
CA GLN A 193 24.17 -9.14 -11.41
C GLN A 193 25.31 -10.15 -11.55
N ALA A 194 26.25 -9.90 -12.48
CA ALA A 194 27.40 -10.76 -12.74
C ALA A 194 27.04 -12.25 -12.96
N GLY A 195 25.93 -12.51 -13.68
CA GLY A 195 25.47 -13.86 -14.00
C GLY A 195 24.82 -14.63 -12.84
N LYS A 196 24.59 -13.99 -11.69
CA LYS A 196 23.91 -14.57 -10.53
C LYS A 196 22.63 -13.78 -10.22
N ASP A 197 21.61 -14.49 -9.78
CA ASP A 197 20.36 -13.89 -9.28
C ASP A 197 20.55 -13.42 -7.84
N TYR A 198 20.30 -12.14 -7.60
CA TYR A 198 20.26 -11.51 -6.28
C TYR A 198 18.83 -11.04 -5.98
N THR A 199 18.40 -11.21 -4.74
CA THR A 199 17.11 -10.67 -4.27
C THR A 199 17.38 -9.37 -3.53
N TRP A 200 16.96 -8.26 -4.12
CA TRP A 200 17.05 -6.94 -3.51
C TRP A 200 15.77 -6.67 -2.72
N ARG A 201 15.88 -6.42 -1.42
CA ARG A 201 14.78 -5.98 -0.56
C ARG A 201 14.96 -4.49 -0.27
N MET A 202 14.08 -3.68 -0.84
CA MET A 202 14.06 -2.23 -0.63
C MET A 202 12.99 -1.90 0.41
N TYR A 203 13.35 -1.08 1.39
CA TYR A 203 12.46 -0.61 2.46
C TYR A 203 12.26 0.89 2.30
N ASP A 204 11.04 1.32 1.98
CA ASP A 204 10.64 2.73 1.98
C ASP A 204 9.96 3.03 3.32
N VAL A 205 10.56 3.94 4.09
CA VAL A 205 9.98 4.44 5.34
C VAL A 205 9.26 5.75 5.05
N GLY A 206 7.95 5.78 5.34
CA GLY A 206 7.15 7.00 5.23
C GLY A 206 7.75 8.11 6.10
N GLY A 207 7.91 9.30 5.50
CA GLY A 207 8.24 10.50 6.27
C GLY A 207 7.00 10.97 7.03
N ALA A 208 7.15 11.17 8.33
CA ALA A 208 6.18 11.92 9.14
C ALA A 208 6.30 13.43 8.86
#